data_AF-A0A859IFW3-F1
#
_entry.id   AF-A0A859IFW3-F1
#
_cell.length_a   1.000
_cell.length_b   1.000
_cell.length_c   1.000
_cell.angle_alpha   90.00
_cell.angle_beta   90.00
_cell.angle_gamma   90.00
#
_symmetry.space_group_name_H-M   'P 1'
#
loop_
_entity.id
_entity.type
_entity.pdbx_description
1 polymer ?
#
loop_
_entity_poly.entity_id
_entity_poly.type
_entity_poly.pdbx_seq_one_letter_code
_entity_poly.pdbx_strand_id
1 'polypeptide(L)'
;MSRLHLEIPQIYVVQRPRGYISPHLWQTGVPVAFLNYDLNSYQHYGNTSYKQHYLALNGGINLGDWAFRHVGAKSWDSSGESSYHRIATYVKRPIVPLRSELTVGDFTTDGAVVEAIWLRGVRLASDDRMLPTSLRGYAPTVRGIAHSNARVTISQNGHIIRQLNVPAGAFEISDLNPTGYSGELHVEVLEASGDDFYFFVSVGERL
;
A
#
# COMPACT_ATOMS: atom_id res chain seq x y z
N MET A 1 32.97 -28.58 -24.29
CA MET A 1 31.74 -27.97 -23.75
C MET A 1 31.77 -26.48 -24.07
N SER A 2 30.84 -25.97 -24.86
CA SER A 2 30.75 -24.54 -25.21
C SER A 2 29.80 -23.83 -24.23
N ARG A 3 30.30 -22.80 -23.54
CA ARG A 3 29.53 -21.95 -22.62
C ARG A 3 29.64 -20.50 -23.09
N LEU A 4 28.51 -19.83 -23.26
CA LEU A 4 28.45 -18.41 -23.56
C LEU A 4 28.36 -17.64 -22.23
N HIS A 5 29.29 -16.72 -22.00
CA HIS A 5 29.29 -15.80 -20.88
C HIS A 5 28.80 -14.44 -21.38
N LEU A 6 27.71 -13.95 -20.80
CA LEU A 6 27.11 -12.67 -21.14
C LEU A 6 27.02 -11.82 -19.86
N GLU A 7 27.63 -10.64 -19.90
CA GLU A 7 27.58 -9.66 -18.81
C GLU A 7 26.84 -8.42 -19.31
N ILE A 8 25.74 -8.09 -18.65
CA ILE A 8 24.91 -6.93 -18.98
C ILE A 8 24.78 -6.08 -17.71
N PRO A 9 25.12 -4.78 -17.74
CA PRO A 9 24.91 -3.89 -16.61
C PRO A 9 23.47 -3.95 -16.10
N GLN A 10 23.30 -3.95 -14.77
CA GLN A 10 21.99 -4.14 -14.13
C GLN A 10 20.93 -3.16 -14.65
N ILE A 11 21.33 -1.92 -14.94
CA ILE A 11 20.42 -0.85 -15.39
C ILE A 11 19.68 -1.17 -16.70
N TYR A 12 20.21 -2.06 -17.54
CA TYR A 12 19.58 -2.45 -18.81
C TYR A 12 18.66 -3.67 -18.68
N VAL A 13 18.61 -4.28 -17.50
CA VAL A 13 17.74 -5.44 -17.21
C VAL A 13 16.51 -4.96 -16.45
N VAL A 14 15.33 -5.46 -16.83
CA VAL A 14 14.09 -5.17 -16.10
C VAL A 14 14.22 -5.68 -14.67
N GLN A 15 14.45 -4.75 -13.74
CA GLN A 15 14.55 -5.05 -12.32
C GLN A 15 13.14 -5.27 -11.77
N ARG A 16 12.90 -6.47 -11.24
CA ARG A 16 11.69 -6.76 -10.47
C ARG A 16 12.02 -6.53 -9.00
N PRO A 17 11.38 -5.55 -8.33
CA PRO A 17 11.69 -5.24 -6.94
C PRO A 17 11.34 -6.43 -6.04
N ARG A 18 11.97 -6.52 -4.86
CA ARG A 18 11.66 -7.59 -3.90
C ARG A 18 10.17 -7.61 -3.56
N GLY A 19 9.59 -8.80 -3.57
CA GLY A 19 8.15 -8.98 -3.33
C GLY A 19 7.27 -8.64 -4.52
N TYR A 20 7.84 -8.42 -5.71
CA TYR A 20 7.05 -8.29 -6.94
C TYR A 20 6.27 -9.58 -7.22
N ILE A 21 4.97 -9.41 -7.44
CA ILE A 21 4.05 -10.45 -7.90
C ILE A 21 3.47 -9.98 -9.22
N SER A 22 3.57 -10.82 -10.25
CA SER A 22 2.97 -10.51 -11.55
C SER A 22 1.46 -10.30 -11.40
N PRO A 23 0.87 -9.23 -11.97
CA PRO A 23 -0.56 -9.00 -11.87
C PRO A 23 -1.43 -10.11 -12.47
N HIS A 24 -0.88 -10.91 -13.40
CA HIS A 24 -1.58 -12.10 -13.93
C HIS A 24 -1.78 -13.21 -12.90
N LEU A 25 -1.03 -13.18 -11.78
CA LEU A 25 -1.18 -14.12 -10.68
C LEU A 25 -2.17 -13.62 -9.62
N TRP A 26 -2.71 -12.40 -9.76
CA TRP A 26 -3.66 -11.87 -8.80
C TRP A 26 -5.01 -12.54 -8.98
N GLN A 27 -5.60 -12.98 -7.87
CA GLN A 27 -6.90 -13.64 -7.86
C GLN A 27 -7.97 -12.64 -7.43
N THR A 28 -9.08 -12.63 -8.16
CA THR A 28 -10.24 -11.76 -7.90
C THR A 28 -11.13 -12.30 -6.76
N GLY A 29 -10.76 -13.45 -6.19
CA GLY A 29 -11.56 -14.16 -5.19
C GLY A 29 -12.76 -14.89 -5.80
N VAL A 30 -13.66 -15.34 -4.93
CA VAL A 30 -14.90 -16.04 -5.31
C VAL A 30 -16.13 -15.15 -5.07
N PRO A 31 -17.21 -15.36 -5.83
CA PRO A 31 -18.51 -14.77 -5.55
C PRO A 31 -18.94 -14.98 -4.09
N VAL A 32 -19.21 -13.90 -3.35
CA VAL A 32 -19.69 -13.97 -1.97
C VAL A 32 -20.57 -12.79 -1.64
N ALA A 33 -21.61 -13.03 -0.85
CA ALA A 33 -22.40 -12.01 -0.19
C ALA A 33 -22.27 -12.20 1.33
N PHE A 34 -22.15 -11.10 2.06
CA PHE A 34 -22.01 -11.12 3.51
C PHE A 34 -22.74 -9.94 4.15
N LEU A 35 -23.16 -10.12 5.40
CA LEU A 35 -23.77 -9.10 6.23
C LEU A 35 -23.24 -9.25 7.65
N ASN A 36 -22.62 -8.20 8.16
CA ASN A 36 -22.25 -8.05 9.56
C ASN A 36 -23.24 -7.10 10.23
N TYR A 37 -23.60 -7.42 11.47
CA TYR A 37 -24.47 -6.58 12.27
C TYR A 37 -23.91 -6.42 13.68
N ASP A 38 -24.10 -5.24 14.27
CA ASP A 38 -23.83 -4.95 15.68
C ASP A 38 -25.12 -4.42 16.29
N LEU A 39 -25.65 -5.12 17.28
CA LEU A 39 -26.88 -4.74 17.98
C LEU A 39 -26.57 -4.45 19.44
N ASN A 40 -26.80 -3.21 19.85
CA ASN A 40 -26.67 -2.77 21.22
C ASN A 40 -28.03 -2.35 21.79
N SER A 41 -28.26 -2.68 23.05
CA SER A 41 -29.46 -2.31 23.78
C SER A 41 -29.05 -1.76 25.14
N TYR A 42 -29.44 -0.52 25.40
CA TYR A 42 -29.23 0.17 26.65
C TYR A 42 -30.58 0.44 27.33
N GLN A 43 -30.61 0.23 28.64
CA GLN A 43 -31.78 0.49 29.44
C GLN A 43 -31.39 1.16 30.75
N HIS A 44 -32.12 2.22 31.09
CA HIS A 44 -31.98 2.92 32.35
C HIS A 44 -33.27 2.83 33.16
N TYR A 45 -33.10 2.64 34.46
CA TYR A 45 -34.18 2.62 35.45
C TYR A 45 -33.90 3.69 36.51
N GLY A 46 -34.74 4.73 36.53
CA GLY A 46 -34.71 5.86 37.46
C GLY A 46 -36.10 6.49 37.56
N ASN A 47 -36.20 7.79 37.91
CA ASN A 47 -37.50 8.50 37.93
C ASN A 47 -38.25 8.45 36.59
N THR A 48 -37.51 8.39 35.48
CA THR A 48 -38.03 8.09 34.15
C THR A 48 -37.25 6.91 33.60
N SER A 49 -37.95 5.86 33.15
CA SER A 49 -37.30 4.75 32.43
C SER A 49 -37.17 5.10 30.97
N TYR A 50 -35.98 4.91 30.39
CA TYR A 50 -35.78 5.00 28.96
C TYR A 50 -35.00 3.80 28.45
N LYS A 51 -35.31 3.41 27.22
CA LYS A 51 -34.63 2.34 26.48
C LYS A 51 -34.12 2.93 25.18
N GLN A 52 -32.90 2.58 24.83
CA GLN A 52 -32.29 2.95 23.57
C GLN A 52 -31.68 1.71 22.94
N HIS A 53 -31.88 1.57 21.65
CA HIS A 53 -31.33 0.50 20.85
C HIS A 53 -30.55 1.09 19.69
N TYR A 54 -29.52 0.38 19.29
CA TYR A 54 -28.65 0.77 18.18
C TYR A 54 -28.31 -0.48 17.36
N LEU A 55 -28.47 -0.38 16.04
CA LEU A 55 -28.12 -1.42 15.09
C LEU A 55 -27.17 -0.82 14.05
N ALA A 56 -25.94 -1.30 13.96
CA ALA A 56 -25.08 -1.05 12.82
C ALA A 56 -25.14 -2.23 11.84
N LEU A 57 -25.15 -1.93 10.54
CA LEU A 57 -25.12 -2.90 9.46
C LEU A 57 -23.95 -2.60 8.53
N ASN A 58 -23.16 -3.62 8.23
CA ASN A 58 -22.09 -3.57 7.25
C ASN A 58 -22.20 -4.80 6.33
N GLY A 59 -22.69 -4.56 5.12
CA GLY A 59 -22.92 -5.58 4.11
C GLY A 59 -22.08 -5.38 2.87
N GLY A 60 -21.89 -6.47 2.14
CA GLY A 60 -21.19 -6.41 0.86
C GLY A 60 -21.43 -7.63 -0.02
N ILE A 61 -21.17 -7.41 -1.30
CA ILE A 61 -21.19 -8.43 -2.34
C ILE A 61 -19.88 -8.31 -3.11
N ASN A 62 -19.19 -9.43 -3.34
CA ASN A 62 -18.03 -9.54 -4.22
C ASN A 62 -18.40 -10.41 -5.41
N LEU A 63 -18.16 -9.93 -6.62
CA LEU A 63 -18.39 -10.65 -7.88
C LEU A 63 -17.26 -10.30 -8.86
N GLY A 64 -16.31 -11.23 -9.04
CA GLY A 64 -15.08 -10.94 -9.77
C GLY A 64 -14.34 -9.77 -9.13
N ASP A 65 -13.89 -8.81 -9.94
CA ASP A 65 -13.23 -7.59 -9.46
C ASP A 65 -14.18 -6.56 -8.82
N TRP A 66 -15.49 -6.79 -8.85
CA TRP A 66 -16.47 -5.83 -8.35
C TRP A 66 -16.80 -6.10 -6.89
N ALA A 67 -16.66 -5.07 -6.07
CA ALA A 67 -17.00 -5.09 -4.66
C ALA A 67 -18.05 -4.03 -4.34
N PHE A 68 -19.28 -4.45 -4.11
CA PHE A 68 -20.35 -3.61 -3.56
C PHE A 68 -20.23 -3.58 -2.03
N ARG A 69 -20.38 -2.40 -1.44
CA ARG A 69 -20.34 -2.19 0.00
C ARG A 69 -21.46 -1.24 0.43
N HIS A 70 -22.03 -1.54 1.59
CA HIS A 70 -23.05 -0.73 2.22
C HIS A 70 -22.83 -0.70 3.73
N VAL A 71 -22.80 0.51 4.30
CA VAL A 71 -22.67 0.74 5.73
C VAL A 71 -23.76 1.73 6.15
N GLY A 72 -24.45 1.40 7.23
CA GLY A 72 -25.36 2.34 7.89
C GLY A 72 -25.80 1.83 9.24
N ALA A 73 -26.56 2.66 9.93
CA ALA A 73 -26.97 2.39 11.29
C ALA A 73 -28.42 2.84 11.53
N LYS A 74 -29.07 2.26 12.52
CA LYS A 74 -30.38 2.66 13.00
C LYS A 74 -30.32 2.79 14.51
N SER A 75 -30.75 3.93 15.04
CA SER A 75 -31.05 4.09 16.45
C SER A 75 -32.57 4.23 16.63
N TRP A 76 -33.07 3.69 17.73
CA TRP A 76 -34.46 3.89 18.14
C TRP A 76 -34.55 3.86 19.66
N ASP A 77 -35.48 4.63 20.20
CA ASP A 77 -35.74 4.71 21.62
C ASP A 77 -37.22 4.51 21.94
N SER A 78 -37.56 4.54 23.23
CA SER A 78 -38.93 4.41 23.73
C SER A 78 -39.85 5.58 23.39
N SER A 79 -39.34 6.71 22.87
CA SER A 79 -40.14 7.88 22.47
C SER A 79 -40.70 7.78 21.04
N GLY A 80 -40.21 6.81 20.25
CA GLY A 80 -40.76 6.44 18.95
C GLY A 80 -40.04 7.04 17.74
N GLU A 81 -39.05 7.93 17.94
CA GLU A 81 -38.18 8.36 16.84
C GLU A 81 -37.24 7.22 16.44
N SER A 82 -37.33 6.81 15.17
CA SER A 82 -36.38 5.89 14.58
C SER A 82 -36.13 6.25 13.12
N SER A 83 -34.87 6.41 12.74
CA SER A 83 -34.49 6.57 11.34
C SER A 83 -33.25 5.75 11.04
N TYR A 84 -33.22 5.19 9.83
CA TYR A 84 -32.04 4.52 9.31
C TYR A 84 -31.13 5.57 8.68
N HIS A 85 -29.92 5.69 9.21
CA HIS A 85 -28.88 6.55 8.67
C HIS A 85 -27.93 5.76 7.80
N ARG A 86 -27.95 6.04 6.50
CA ARG A 86 -27.02 5.47 5.53
C ARG A 86 -25.70 6.24 5.56
N ILE A 87 -24.64 5.58 6.02
CA ILE A 87 -23.30 6.17 6.16
C ILE A 87 -22.59 6.18 4.80
N ALA A 88 -22.53 5.04 4.12
CA ALA A 88 -21.88 4.93 2.82
C ALA A 88 -22.47 3.80 1.98
N THR A 89 -22.58 4.02 0.67
CA THR A 89 -22.91 2.97 -0.29
C THR A 89 -22.12 3.20 -1.55
N TYR A 90 -21.33 2.21 -1.95
CA TYR A 90 -20.46 2.32 -3.10
C TYR A 90 -20.14 0.97 -3.71
N VAL A 91 -19.72 1.03 -4.96
CA VAL A 91 -19.11 -0.08 -5.68
C VAL A 91 -17.67 0.31 -5.97
N LYS A 92 -16.74 -0.61 -5.80
CA LYS A 92 -15.35 -0.41 -6.17
C LYS A 92 -14.80 -1.54 -7.02
N ARG A 93 -13.79 -1.20 -7.84
CA ARG A 93 -13.11 -2.12 -8.75
C ARG A 93 -11.64 -1.72 -8.91
N PRO A 94 -10.68 -2.64 -8.73
CA PRO A 94 -9.29 -2.39 -9.11
C PRO A 94 -9.11 -2.31 -10.64
N ILE A 95 -8.34 -1.33 -11.10
CA ILE A 95 -7.92 -1.13 -12.49
C ILE A 95 -6.41 -1.38 -12.56
N VAL A 96 -6.05 -2.66 -12.69
CA VAL A 96 -4.67 -3.14 -12.62
C VAL A 96 -3.69 -2.43 -13.58
N PRO A 97 -4.02 -2.17 -14.86
CA PRO A 97 -3.09 -1.49 -15.77
C PRO A 97 -2.75 -0.06 -15.33
N LEU A 98 -3.66 0.59 -14.60
CA LEU A 98 -3.48 1.95 -14.08
C LEU A 98 -2.99 1.97 -12.63
N ARG A 99 -2.80 0.81 -12.00
CA ARG A 99 -2.50 0.69 -10.56
C ARG A 99 -3.43 1.54 -9.68
N SER A 100 -4.70 1.54 -10.02
CA SER A 100 -5.70 2.45 -9.46
C SER A 100 -6.96 1.70 -9.01
N GLU A 101 -7.73 2.27 -8.11
CA GLU A 101 -9.06 1.81 -7.71
C GLU A 101 -10.11 2.79 -8.27
N LEU A 102 -11.09 2.24 -8.99
CA LEU A 102 -12.30 2.94 -9.40
C LEU A 102 -13.37 2.76 -8.30
N THR A 103 -13.95 3.86 -7.84
CA THR A 103 -15.04 3.88 -6.87
C THR A 103 -16.21 4.69 -7.40
N VAL A 104 -17.42 4.14 -7.31
CA VAL A 104 -18.67 4.78 -7.71
C VAL A 104 -19.64 4.74 -6.53
N GLY A 105 -20.15 5.90 -6.11
CA GLY A 105 -21.00 6.05 -4.94
C GLY A 105 -20.38 6.98 -3.90
N ASP A 106 -20.55 6.66 -2.62
CA ASP A 106 -20.02 7.44 -1.50
C ASP A 106 -18.53 7.16 -1.27
N PHE A 107 -17.72 8.22 -1.20
CA PHE A 107 -16.29 8.13 -0.90
C PHE A 107 -15.78 9.40 -0.22
N THR A 108 -14.61 9.30 0.42
CA THR A 108 -13.85 10.44 0.91
C THR A 108 -12.66 10.74 0.00
N THR A 109 -12.22 12.00 -0.04
CA THR A 109 -10.94 12.37 -0.69
C THR A 109 -9.75 11.95 0.17
N ASP A 110 -8.58 11.89 -0.46
CA ASP A 110 -7.32 11.73 0.28
C ASP A 110 -7.02 13.04 1.04
N GLY A 111 -6.63 12.90 2.30
CA GLY A 111 -6.33 14.02 3.20
C GLY A 111 -4.89 14.56 3.06
N ALA A 112 -4.13 14.08 2.08
CA ALA A 112 -2.69 14.34 1.96
C ALA A 112 -2.33 15.81 1.67
N VAL A 113 -3.20 16.58 0.99
CA VAL A 113 -2.93 17.98 0.61
C VAL A 113 -3.97 18.94 1.18
N VAL A 114 -5.21 18.47 1.36
CA VAL A 114 -6.34 19.24 1.87
C VAL A 114 -7.15 18.36 2.82
N GLU A 115 -8.01 18.96 3.64
CA GLU A 115 -8.90 18.21 4.52
C GLU A 115 -9.78 17.23 3.73
N ALA A 116 -9.99 16.03 4.28
CA ALA A 116 -10.79 15.00 3.64
C ALA A 116 -12.27 15.40 3.61
N ILE A 117 -12.84 15.45 2.40
CA ILE A 117 -14.25 15.77 2.21
C ILE A 117 -15.06 14.54 1.80
N TRP A 118 -16.30 14.46 2.27
CA TRP A 118 -17.26 13.41 1.89
C TRP A 118 -17.97 13.78 0.59
N LEU A 119 -17.91 12.89 -0.39
CA LEU A 119 -18.47 13.10 -1.73
C LEU A 119 -19.30 11.89 -2.17
N ARG A 120 -20.22 12.15 -3.11
CA ARG A 120 -20.88 11.10 -3.89
C ARG A 120 -20.63 11.34 -5.37
N GLY A 121 -20.12 10.33 -6.07
CA GLY A 121 -19.86 10.42 -7.50
C GLY A 121 -18.98 9.29 -8.00
N VAL A 122 -18.00 9.64 -8.85
CA VAL A 122 -17.00 8.71 -9.40
C VAL A 122 -15.61 9.19 -9.00
N ARG A 123 -14.77 8.26 -8.55
CA ARG A 123 -13.36 8.48 -8.20
C ARG A 123 -12.50 7.43 -8.88
N LEU A 124 -11.42 7.86 -9.52
CA LEU A 124 -10.32 7.00 -9.94
C LEU A 124 -9.05 7.49 -9.25
N ALA A 125 -8.42 6.66 -8.43
CA ALA A 125 -7.23 7.05 -7.68
C ALA A 125 -6.22 5.92 -7.64
N SER A 126 -4.94 6.26 -7.69
CA SER A 126 -3.83 5.32 -7.51
C SER A 126 -3.93 4.60 -6.15
N ASP A 127 -3.54 3.33 -6.12
CA ASP A 127 -3.53 2.50 -4.90
C ASP A 127 -2.14 1.91 -4.66
N ASP A 128 -1.41 2.45 -3.69
CA ASP A 128 -0.06 2.01 -3.34
C ASP A 128 0.00 0.57 -2.85
N ARG A 129 -1.14 -0.02 -2.44
CA ARG A 129 -1.19 -1.45 -2.07
C ARG A 129 -0.98 -2.37 -3.28
N MET A 130 -1.17 -1.85 -4.49
CA MET A 130 -0.84 -2.53 -5.75
C MET A 130 0.67 -2.54 -6.03
N LEU A 131 1.47 -1.77 -5.28
CA LEU A 131 2.92 -1.81 -5.37
C LEU A 131 3.50 -2.98 -4.54
N PRO A 132 4.61 -3.57 -5.01
CA PRO A 132 5.47 -4.43 -4.19
C PRO A 132 5.83 -3.73 -2.89
N THR A 133 5.93 -4.48 -1.79
CA THR A 133 6.16 -3.93 -0.45
C THR A 133 7.42 -3.08 -0.36
N SER A 134 8.47 -3.42 -1.11
CA SER A 134 9.72 -2.65 -1.21
C SER A 134 9.61 -1.31 -1.93
N LEU A 135 8.50 -1.05 -2.61
CA LEU A 135 8.19 0.23 -3.25
C LEU A 135 7.09 1.00 -2.53
N ARG A 136 6.63 0.52 -1.36
CA ARG A 136 5.65 1.24 -0.54
C ARG A 136 6.38 2.18 0.41
N GLY A 137 5.99 3.45 0.39
CA GLY A 137 6.67 4.51 1.12
C GLY A 137 7.82 5.13 0.31
N TYR A 138 8.45 6.14 0.88
CA TYR A 138 9.57 6.83 0.24
C TYR A 138 10.89 6.24 0.72
N ALA A 139 11.73 5.83 -0.23
CA ALA A 139 13.15 5.59 -0.02
C ALA A 139 13.90 6.18 -1.23
N PRO A 140 15.05 6.84 -1.02
CA PRO A 140 15.82 7.41 -2.12
C PRO A 140 16.38 6.28 -2.99
N THR A 141 16.58 6.58 -4.26
CA THR A 141 17.20 5.65 -5.21
C THR A 141 18.71 5.80 -5.13
N VAL A 142 19.43 4.69 -4.90
CA VAL A 142 20.89 4.65 -4.87
C VAL A 142 21.41 4.36 -6.28
N ARG A 143 22.23 5.25 -6.82
CA ARG A 143 22.87 5.11 -8.15
C ARG A 143 24.38 5.13 -8.00
N GLY A 144 25.07 4.33 -8.81
CA GLY A 144 26.53 4.27 -8.84
C GLY A 144 27.05 3.53 -10.06
N ILE A 145 28.38 3.43 -10.15
CA ILE A 145 29.08 2.67 -11.18
C ILE A 145 30.03 1.71 -10.46
N ALA A 146 29.96 0.43 -10.78
CA ALA A 146 30.93 -0.57 -10.37
C ALA A 146 31.91 -0.84 -11.53
N HIS A 147 33.21 -0.84 -11.28
CA HIS A 147 34.23 -1.12 -12.30
C HIS A 147 34.40 -2.62 -12.56
N SER A 148 34.02 -3.45 -11.60
CA SER A 148 33.99 -4.91 -11.68
C SER A 148 32.69 -5.48 -11.11
N ASN A 149 32.56 -6.81 -11.06
CA ASN A 149 31.47 -7.43 -10.31
C ASN A 149 31.61 -7.05 -8.83
N ALA A 150 30.62 -6.38 -8.27
CA ALA A 150 30.71 -5.79 -6.95
C ALA A 150 29.57 -6.24 -6.04
N ARG A 151 29.83 -6.26 -4.74
CA ARG A 151 28.82 -6.42 -3.69
C ARG A 151 28.47 -5.04 -3.16
N VAL A 152 27.22 -4.63 -3.34
CA VAL A 152 26.69 -3.37 -2.82
C VAL A 152 25.94 -3.65 -1.53
N THR A 153 26.38 -3.04 -0.44
CA THR A 153 25.75 -3.07 0.88
C THR A 153 25.20 -1.69 1.21
N ILE A 154 23.90 -1.62 1.52
CA ILE A 154 23.23 -0.38 1.93
C ILE A 154 22.78 -0.56 3.37
N SER A 155 23.19 0.37 4.21
CA SER A 155 22.88 0.39 5.64
C SER A 155 22.26 1.72 6.06
N GLN A 156 21.38 1.68 7.05
CA GLN A 156 20.80 2.86 7.69
C GLN A 156 20.86 2.65 9.21
N ASN A 157 21.34 3.63 9.97
CA ASN A 157 21.47 3.56 11.43
C ASN A 157 22.21 2.28 11.90
N GLY A 158 23.28 1.90 11.20
CA GLY A 158 24.09 0.71 11.50
C GLY A 158 23.45 -0.64 11.14
N HIS A 159 22.26 -0.66 10.55
CA HIS A 159 21.57 -1.89 10.14
C HIS A 159 21.60 -2.03 8.62
N ILE A 160 21.98 -3.22 8.12
CA ILE A 160 21.93 -3.50 6.68
C ILE A 160 20.47 -3.62 6.25
N ILE A 161 20.04 -2.72 5.37
CA ILE A 161 18.68 -2.71 4.81
C ILE A 161 18.62 -3.44 3.46
N ARG A 162 19.74 -3.48 2.73
CA ARG A 162 19.84 -4.14 1.43
C ARG A 162 21.28 -4.57 1.15
N GLN A 163 21.44 -5.77 0.60
CA GLN A 163 22.72 -6.24 0.07
C GLN A 163 22.44 -7.05 -1.21
N LEU A 164 23.19 -6.77 -2.28
CA LEU A 164 23.11 -7.51 -3.54
C LEU A 164 24.43 -7.45 -4.30
N ASN A 165 24.62 -8.39 -5.22
CA ASN A 165 25.72 -8.35 -6.18
C ASN A 165 25.24 -7.64 -7.45
N VAL A 166 26.06 -6.74 -7.97
CA VAL A 166 25.83 -6.02 -9.23
C VAL A 166 26.93 -6.38 -10.23
N PRO A 167 26.60 -6.58 -11.52
CA PRO A 167 27.61 -6.72 -12.57
C PRO A 167 28.45 -5.45 -12.73
N ALA A 168 29.58 -5.56 -13.41
CA ALA A 168 30.36 -4.40 -13.84
C ALA A 168 29.48 -3.42 -14.66
N GLY A 169 29.57 -2.13 -14.35
CA GLY A 169 28.83 -1.05 -14.98
C GLY A 169 27.93 -0.26 -14.02
N ALA A 170 27.07 0.58 -14.60
CA ALA A 170 26.12 1.39 -13.83
C ALA A 170 25.04 0.53 -13.18
N PHE A 171 24.69 0.86 -11.94
CA PHE A 171 23.63 0.22 -11.17
C PHE A 171 22.67 1.24 -10.57
N GLU A 172 21.43 0.79 -10.35
CA GLU A 172 20.38 1.53 -9.68
C GLU A 172 19.65 0.60 -8.71
N ILE A 173 19.52 1.02 -7.45
CA ILE A 173 18.82 0.29 -6.40
C ILE A 173 17.72 1.20 -5.86
N SER A 174 16.49 0.90 -6.25
CA SER A 174 15.29 1.67 -5.89
C SER A 174 14.31 0.88 -5.00
N ASP A 175 14.63 -0.38 -4.67
CA ASP A 175 13.75 -1.30 -3.92
C ASP A 175 14.13 -1.42 -2.44
N LEU A 176 14.35 -0.27 -1.81
CA LEU A 176 14.73 -0.16 -0.41
C LEU A 176 13.47 -0.11 0.47
N ASN A 177 13.42 -0.99 1.48
CA ASN A 177 12.39 -0.89 2.51
C ASN A 177 12.68 0.33 3.40
N PRO A 178 11.74 1.28 3.57
CA PRO A 178 11.95 2.40 4.49
C PRO A 178 12.00 1.87 5.92
N THR A 179 13.13 2.04 6.61
CA THR A 179 13.26 1.68 8.04
C THR A 179 12.91 2.83 8.99
N GLY A 180 12.58 4.02 8.48
CA GLY A 180 12.17 5.20 9.26
C GLY A 180 12.09 6.48 8.43
N TYR A 181 11.56 7.55 9.03
CA TYR A 181 11.23 8.83 8.37
C TYR A 181 12.42 9.78 8.16
N SER A 182 13.63 9.45 8.64
CA SER A 182 14.79 10.32 8.46
C SER A 182 16.11 9.55 8.61
N GLY A 183 17.17 10.08 8.00
CA GLY A 183 18.53 9.59 8.15
C GLY A 183 19.34 9.59 6.86
N GLU A 184 20.53 9.05 6.94
CA GLU A 184 21.45 8.90 5.82
C GLU A 184 21.63 7.42 5.50
N LEU A 185 21.62 7.08 4.21
CA LEU A 185 21.99 5.75 3.75
C LEU A 185 23.51 5.71 3.56
N HIS A 186 24.16 4.77 4.22
CA HIS A 186 25.56 4.46 4.00
C HIS A 186 25.66 3.31 3.00
N VAL A 187 26.25 3.61 1.85
CA VAL A 187 26.41 2.67 0.73
C VAL A 187 27.88 2.28 0.65
N GLU A 188 28.15 0.99 0.74
CA GLU A 188 29.46 0.38 0.56
C GLU A 188 29.43 -0.46 -0.72
N VAL A 189 30.43 -0.30 -1.57
CA VAL A 189 30.62 -1.08 -2.79
C VAL A 189 31.97 -1.77 -2.71
N LEU A 190 31.94 -3.09 -2.50
CA LEU A 190 33.11 -3.96 -2.50
C LEU A 190 33.28 -4.59 -3.88
N GLU A 191 34.35 -4.22 -4.57
CA GLU A 191 34.68 -4.73 -5.89
C GLU A 191 35.35 -6.11 -5.84
N ALA A 192 35.29 -6.85 -6.95
CA ALA A 192 35.98 -8.15 -7.05
C ALA A 192 37.52 -8.02 -6.97
N SER A 193 38.07 -6.83 -7.25
CA SER A 193 39.48 -6.50 -7.05
C SER A 193 39.88 -6.42 -5.56
N GLY A 194 38.90 -6.28 -4.66
CA GLY A 194 39.12 -5.97 -3.24
C GLY A 194 39.17 -4.47 -2.94
N ASP A 195 38.94 -3.61 -3.95
CA ASP A 195 38.78 -2.18 -3.73
C ASP A 195 37.39 -1.89 -3.14
N ASP A 196 37.37 -1.04 -2.11
CA ASP A 196 36.14 -0.62 -1.42
C ASP A 196 35.95 0.88 -1.59
N PHE A 197 34.72 1.30 -1.91
CA PHE A 197 34.34 2.70 -1.82
C PHE A 197 33.00 2.87 -1.13
N TYR A 198 32.87 3.99 -0.43
CA TYR A 198 31.68 4.34 0.33
C TYR A 198 31.16 5.71 -0.08
N PHE A 199 29.85 5.85 -0.08
CA PHE A 199 29.19 7.13 -0.26
C PHE A 199 27.88 7.18 0.50
N PHE A 200 27.41 8.41 0.70
CA PHE A 200 26.24 8.70 1.49
C PHE A 200 25.10 9.22 0.61
N VAL A 201 23.88 8.77 0.89
CA VAL A 201 22.67 9.25 0.22
C VAL A 201 21.69 9.74 1.28
N SER A 202 21.37 11.03 1.24
CA SER A 202 20.41 11.62 2.19
C SER A 202 18.98 11.19 1.87
N VAL A 203 18.23 10.76 2.90
CA VAL A 203 16.80 10.50 2.80
C VAL A 203 16.04 11.81 3.07
N GLY A 204 15.43 12.39 2.03
CA GLY A 204 14.55 13.55 2.21
C GLY A 204 13.23 13.18 2.89
N GLU A 205 12.66 14.10 3.68
CA GLU A 205 11.29 13.99 4.17
C GLU A 205 10.31 14.20 3.01
N ARG A 206 9.21 13.43 2.99
CA ARG A 206 8.11 13.66 2.04
C ARG A 206 7.31 14.87 2.54
N LEU A 207 7.21 15.91 1.72
CA LEU A 207 6.23 17.00 1.87
C LEU A 207 4.81 16.47 1.62
#